data_AF-A0A0F9SU24-F1
#
_entry.id   AF-A0A0F9SU24-F1
#
_cell.length_a   1.000
_cell.length_b   1.000
_cell.length_c   1.000
_cell.angle_alpha   90.00
_cell.angle_beta   90.00
_cell.angle_gamma   90.00
#
_symmetry.space_group_name_H-M   'P 1'
#
loop_
_entity.id
_entity.type
_entity.pdbx_description
1 polymer ?
#
loop_
_entity_poly.entity_id
_entity_poly.type
_entity_poly.pdbx_seq_one_letter_code
_entity_poly.pdbx_strand_id
1 'polypeptide(L)'
;MKKHETSKKPGNEDWFATGLKERLPADVRESLTEEQLQALKIAFGARRWGRHPVDLRGTLNVWRSRYYFVFLMGRNDRQLSRRERRLSRVANALTIAAFLLFSLLLGLGTLYVFKSALGINLLPNSSLGLWDWLKAP
;
A
#
# COMPACT_ATOMS: atom_id res chain seq x y z
N MET A 1 -34.75 -7.56 -30.59
CA MET A 1 -33.34 -7.95 -30.44
C MET A 1 -32.51 -6.67 -30.56
N LYS A 2 -32.11 -6.05 -29.44
CA LYS A 2 -31.43 -4.75 -29.43
C LYS A 2 -29.95 -4.96 -29.75
N LYS A 3 -29.49 -4.40 -30.88
CA LYS A 3 -28.06 -4.30 -31.21
C LYS A 3 -27.40 -3.41 -30.16
N HIS A 4 -26.47 -3.97 -29.38
CA HIS A 4 -25.58 -3.18 -28.55
C HIS A 4 -24.51 -2.58 -29.45
N GLU A 5 -24.75 -1.36 -29.93
CA GLU A 5 -23.69 -0.50 -30.45
C GLU A 5 -22.77 -0.13 -29.28
N THR A 6 -21.56 -0.68 -29.29
CA THR A 6 -20.52 -0.26 -28.37
C THR A 6 -19.94 1.05 -28.87
N SER A 7 -20.27 2.13 -28.17
CA SER A 7 -19.70 3.46 -28.36
C SER A 7 -18.17 3.39 -28.29
N LYS A 8 -17.52 3.53 -29.45
CA LYS A 8 -16.06 3.60 -29.60
C LYS A 8 -15.60 4.97 -29.08
N LYS A 9 -15.14 5.02 -27.82
CA LYS A 9 -14.50 6.22 -27.27
C LYS A 9 -13.23 6.54 -28.10
N PRO A 10 -13.07 7.77 -28.64
CA PRO A 10 -11.86 8.15 -29.34
C PRO A 10 -10.78 8.52 -28.32
N GLY A 11 -9.56 7.99 -28.48
CA GLY A 11 -8.39 8.46 -27.73
C GLY A 11 -7.49 7.42 -27.04
N ASN A 12 -7.39 6.19 -27.54
CA ASN A 12 -6.28 5.30 -27.16
C ASN A 12 -6.04 4.33 -28.32
N GLU A 13 -4.96 4.54 -29.08
CA GLU A 13 -4.50 3.52 -30.03
C GLU A 13 -4.39 2.17 -29.30
N ASP A 14 -4.91 1.11 -29.90
CA ASP A 14 -4.87 -0.21 -29.30
C ASP A 14 -3.43 -0.74 -29.35
N TRP A 15 -2.66 -0.43 -28.30
CA TRP A 15 -1.25 -0.81 -28.17
C TRP A 15 -1.00 -2.30 -28.48
N PHE A 16 -1.96 -3.17 -28.16
CA PHE A 16 -1.85 -4.60 -28.43
C PHE A 16 -1.94 -4.87 -29.92
N ALA A 17 -2.93 -4.28 -30.60
CA ALA A 17 -3.11 -4.43 -32.04
C ALA A 17 -1.90 -3.85 -32.80
N THR A 18 -1.43 -2.66 -32.44
CA THR A 18 -0.25 -2.04 -33.07
C THR A 18 1.01 -2.88 -32.87
N GLY A 19 1.30 -3.27 -31.62
CA GLY A 19 2.49 -4.06 -31.30
C GLY A 19 2.46 -5.48 -31.87
N LEU A 20 1.29 -6.11 -31.97
CA LEU A 20 1.12 -7.40 -32.64
C LEU A 20 1.39 -7.26 -34.14
N LYS A 21 0.75 -6.26 -34.77
CA LYS A 21 0.90 -6.00 -36.20
C LYS A 21 2.35 -5.77 -36.57
N GLU A 22 3.08 -4.89 -35.86
CA GLU A 22 4.51 -4.60 -36.11
C GLU A 22 5.42 -5.83 -36.20
N ARG A 23 5.10 -6.90 -35.47
CA ARG A 23 5.88 -8.15 -35.41
C ARG A 23 5.49 -9.18 -36.48
N LEU A 24 4.36 -8.97 -37.15
CA LEU A 24 3.85 -9.87 -38.18
C LEU A 24 4.34 -9.47 -39.58
N PRO A 25 4.61 -10.47 -40.45
CA PRO A 25 4.75 -10.27 -41.90
C PRO A 25 3.56 -9.49 -42.48
N ALA A 26 3.78 -8.74 -43.55
CA ALA A 26 2.79 -7.82 -44.11
C ALA A 26 1.51 -8.53 -44.57
N ASP A 27 1.65 -9.66 -45.24
CA ASP A 27 0.57 -10.53 -45.70
C ASP A 27 -0.31 -11.04 -44.54
N VAL A 28 0.32 -11.43 -43.43
CA VAL A 28 -0.41 -11.89 -42.23
C VAL A 28 -1.05 -10.72 -41.49
N ARG A 29 -0.38 -9.58 -41.41
CA ARG A 29 -0.86 -8.37 -40.73
C ARG A 29 -2.14 -7.82 -41.37
N GLU A 30 -2.22 -7.83 -42.69
CA GLU A 30 -3.34 -7.28 -43.46
C GLU A 30 -4.54 -8.24 -43.53
N SER A 31 -4.30 -9.55 -43.36
CA SER A 31 -5.37 -10.56 -43.34
C SER A 31 -6.15 -10.65 -42.03
N LEU A 32 -5.66 -10.02 -40.94
CA LEU A 32 -6.31 -10.05 -39.64
C LEU A 32 -7.48 -9.05 -39.55
N THR A 33 -8.67 -9.57 -39.26
CA THR A 33 -9.85 -8.73 -38.98
C THR A 33 -9.83 -8.17 -37.56
N GLU A 34 -10.63 -7.13 -37.31
CA GLU A 34 -10.75 -6.54 -35.96
C GLU A 34 -11.30 -7.53 -34.93
N GLU A 35 -12.24 -8.40 -35.32
CA GLU A 35 -12.76 -9.45 -34.44
C GLU A 35 -11.68 -10.47 -34.06
N GLN A 36 -10.82 -10.83 -35.01
CA GLN A 36 -9.69 -11.73 -34.77
C GLN A 36 -8.66 -11.08 -33.86
N LEU A 37 -8.32 -9.81 -34.07
CA LEU A 37 -7.43 -9.04 -33.19
C LEU A 37 -7.99 -8.96 -31.77
N GLN A 38 -9.30 -8.76 -31.63
CA GLN A 38 -9.95 -8.72 -30.33
C GLN A 38 -10.00 -10.09 -29.65
N ALA A 39 -10.25 -11.17 -30.39
CA ALA A 39 -10.17 -12.53 -29.88
C ALA A 39 -8.76 -12.88 -29.40
N LEU A 40 -7.73 -12.51 -30.17
CA LEU A 40 -6.33 -12.67 -29.79
C LEU A 40 -6.01 -11.87 -28.52
N LYS A 41 -6.49 -10.62 -28.42
CA LYS A 41 -6.31 -9.78 -27.22
C LYS A 41 -6.89 -10.43 -25.97
N ILE A 42 -8.05 -11.07 -26.08
CA ILE A 42 -8.69 -11.80 -24.99
C ILE A 42 -7.89 -13.08 -24.67
N ALA A 43 -7.51 -13.86 -25.68
CA ALA A 43 -6.81 -15.13 -25.52
C ALA A 43 -5.41 -14.96 -24.89
N PHE A 44 -4.66 -13.94 -25.31
CA PHE A 44 -3.36 -13.59 -24.74
C PHE A 44 -3.48 -12.86 -23.40
N GLY A 45 -4.70 -12.62 -22.90
CA GLY A 45 -4.92 -11.92 -21.65
C GLY A 45 -4.26 -10.54 -21.64
N ALA A 46 -4.25 -9.85 -22.78
CA ALA A 46 -3.64 -8.53 -22.97
C ALA A 46 -4.43 -7.43 -22.25
N ARG A 47 -4.61 -7.62 -20.94
CA ARG A 47 -4.82 -6.53 -20.01
C ARG A 47 -3.51 -5.76 -19.96
N ARG A 48 -3.61 -4.44 -19.99
CA ARG A 48 -2.51 -3.55 -19.58
C ARG A 48 -2.11 -4.04 -18.19
N TRP A 49 -1.03 -4.82 -18.07
CA TRP A 49 -0.51 -5.20 -16.77
C TRP A 49 -0.28 -3.89 -16.04
N GLY A 50 -0.96 -3.72 -14.90
CA GLY A 50 -0.98 -2.45 -14.19
C GLY A 50 0.44 -1.99 -14.02
N ARG A 51 0.76 -0.77 -14.51
CA ARG A 51 2.05 -0.14 -14.26
C ARG A 51 2.29 -0.23 -12.76
N HIS A 52 3.29 -0.99 -12.33
CA HIS A 52 3.74 -0.90 -10.96
C HIS A 52 4.32 0.51 -10.80
N PRO A 53 3.90 1.30 -9.80
CA PRO A 53 4.42 2.64 -9.58
C PRO A 53 5.95 2.67 -9.48
N VAL A 54 6.53 1.56 -9.02
CA VAL A 54 7.97 1.37 -8.91
C VAL A 54 8.34 0.05 -9.59
N ASP A 55 9.13 0.13 -10.65
CA ASP A 55 9.77 -1.00 -11.33
C ASP A 55 11.26 -0.66 -11.51
N LEU A 56 12.08 -1.08 -10.56
CA LEU A 56 13.54 -0.98 -10.66
C LEU A 56 14.10 -2.34 -11.07
N ARG A 57 14.84 -2.33 -12.16
CA ARG A 57 15.56 -3.50 -12.65
C ARG A 57 17.01 -3.11 -12.82
N GLY A 58 17.90 -3.96 -12.34
CA GLY A 58 19.31 -3.68 -12.44
C GLY A 58 20.12 -4.95 -12.44
N THR A 59 21.36 -4.80 -12.88
CA THR A 59 22.37 -5.84 -12.79
C THR A 59 23.54 -5.27 -12.01
N LEU A 60 23.95 -5.96 -10.95
CA LEU A 60 25.16 -5.66 -10.20
C LEU A 60 26.21 -6.74 -10.46
N ASN A 61 27.41 -6.31 -10.79
CA ASN A 61 28.56 -7.20 -10.93
C ASN A 61 29.29 -7.24 -9.60
N VAL A 62 29.33 -8.39 -8.96
CA VAL A 62 30.05 -8.61 -7.70
C VAL A 62 31.15 -9.63 -7.98
N TRP A 63 32.40 -9.18 -7.89
CA TRP A 63 33.60 -9.91 -8.30
C TRP A 63 33.51 -10.47 -9.73
N ARG A 64 33.33 -11.79 -9.87
CA ARG A 64 33.32 -12.51 -11.15
C ARG A 64 31.90 -12.85 -11.62
N SER A 65 30.88 -12.54 -10.82
CA SER A 65 29.50 -12.94 -11.06
C SER A 65 28.60 -11.73 -11.28
N ARG A 66 27.65 -11.88 -12.20
CA ARG A 66 26.63 -10.87 -12.48
C ARG A 66 25.33 -11.29 -11.82
N TYR A 67 24.77 -10.42 -10.99
CA TYR A 67 23.50 -10.64 -10.30
C TYR A 67 22.46 -9.69 -10.87
N TYR A 68 21.36 -10.26 -11.32
CA TYR A 68 20.20 -9.49 -11.76
C TYR A 68 19.22 -9.35 -10.60
N PHE A 69 18.67 -8.16 -10.40
CA PHE A 69 17.64 -7.91 -9.40
C PHE A 69 16.46 -7.16 -10.01
N VAL A 70 15.27 -7.46 -9.46
CA VAL A 70 14.03 -6.80 -9.81
C VAL A 70 13.34 -6.39 -8.53
N PHE A 71 13.08 -5.10 -8.41
CA PHE A 71 12.33 -4.51 -7.32
C PHE A 71 11.04 -3.92 -7.87
N LEU A 72 9.93 -4.58 -7.55
CA LEU A 72 8.59 -4.14 -7.92
C LEU A 72 7.87 -3.70 -6.64
N MET A 73 7.40 -2.46 -6.63
CA MET A 73 6.57 -1.96 -5.54
C MET A 73 5.33 -1.26 -6.08
N GLY A 74 4.20 -1.51 -5.45
CA GLY A 74 2.91 -0.97 -5.86
C GLY A 74 1.81 -1.27 -4.86
N ARG A 75 0.66 -0.62 -5.04
CA ARG A 75 -0.50 -0.82 -4.19
C ARG A 75 -1.01 -2.25 -4.37
N ASN A 76 -1.10 -2.99 -3.27
CA ASN A 76 -1.69 -4.32 -3.30
C ASN A 76 -3.22 -4.19 -3.34
N ASP A 77 -3.79 -4.16 -4.55
CA ASP A 77 -5.26 -4.13 -4.73
C ASP A 77 -5.91 -5.51 -4.55
N ARG A 78 -5.13 -6.55 -4.18
CA ARG A 78 -5.68 -7.87 -3.86
C ARG A 78 -6.35 -7.82 -2.50
N GLN A 79 -7.41 -8.59 -2.34
CA GLN A 79 -8.00 -8.80 -1.03
C GLN A 79 -6.95 -9.41 -0.09
N LEU A 80 -6.70 -8.75 1.04
CA LEU A 80 -5.82 -9.25 2.10
C LEU A 80 -6.14 -10.70 2.41
N SER A 81 -5.11 -11.55 2.46
CA SER A 81 -5.24 -12.94 2.89
C SER A 81 -5.77 -13.01 4.33
N ARG A 82 -6.34 -14.16 4.71
CA ARG A 82 -6.86 -14.36 6.07
C ARG A 82 -5.79 -14.10 7.15
N ARG A 83 -4.52 -14.44 6.86
CA ARG A 83 -3.38 -14.21 7.75
C ARG A 83 -3.05 -12.72 7.87
N GLU A 84 -2.96 -12.00 6.75
CA GLU A 84 -2.70 -10.55 6.74
C GLU A 84 -3.81 -9.79 7.47
N ARG A 85 -5.09 -10.12 7.22
CA ARG A 85 -6.22 -9.53 7.97
C ARG A 85 -6.14 -9.79 9.47
N ARG A 86 -5.59 -10.93 9.90
CA ARG A 86 -5.40 -11.22 11.32
C ARG A 86 -4.27 -10.36 11.91
N LEU A 87 -3.14 -10.26 11.21
CA LEU A 87 -2.02 -9.41 11.62
C LEU A 87 -2.42 -7.94 11.69
N SER A 88 -3.14 -7.42 10.69
CA SER A 88 -3.63 -6.03 10.73
C SER A 88 -4.58 -5.78 11.89
N ARG A 89 -5.46 -6.74 12.22
CA ARG A 89 -6.35 -6.62 13.39
C ARG A 89 -5.58 -6.62 14.71
N VAL A 90 -4.59 -7.50 14.84
CA VAL A 90 -3.74 -7.55 16.05
C VAL A 90 -2.93 -6.25 16.18
N ALA A 91 -2.32 -5.79 15.09
CA ALA A 91 -1.58 -4.53 15.08
C ALA A 91 -2.48 -3.35 15.49
N ASN A 92 -3.68 -3.24 14.91
CA ASN A 92 -4.63 -2.19 15.29
C ASN A 92 -5.06 -2.29 16.76
N ALA A 93 -5.31 -3.50 17.27
CA ALA A 93 -5.66 -3.70 18.67
C ALA A 93 -4.52 -3.27 19.60
N LEU A 94 -3.27 -3.60 19.26
CA LEU A 94 -2.10 -3.17 20.02
C LEU A 94 -1.92 -1.65 20.00
N THR A 95 -2.11 -1.01 18.84
CA THR A 95 -2.04 0.45 18.72
C THR A 95 -3.09 1.13 19.59
N ILE A 96 -4.34 0.64 19.57
CA ILE A 96 -5.42 1.17 20.41
C ILE A 96 -5.10 0.96 21.90
N ALA A 97 -4.65 -0.23 22.28
CA ALA A 97 -4.31 -0.54 23.66
C ALA A 97 -3.17 0.35 24.17
N ALA A 98 -2.13 0.55 23.37
CA ALA A 98 -1.00 1.43 23.69
C ALA A 98 -1.47 2.89 23.85
N PHE A 99 -2.32 3.38 22.95
CA PHE A 99 -2.88 4.73 23.03
C PHE A 99 -3.73 4.94 24.29
N LEU A 100 -4.58 3.97 24.64
CA LEU A 100 -5.41 4.02 25.84
C LEU A 100 -4.56 3.98 27.12
N LEU A 101 -3.54 3.10 27.16
CA LEU A 101 -2.62 3.02 28.29
C LEU A 101 -1.86 4.34 28.48
N PHE A 102 -1.33 4.89 27.40
CA PHE A 102 -0.65 6.18 27.42
C PHE A 102 -1.58 7.30 27.92
N SER A 103 -2.81 7.36 27.40
CA SER A 103 -3.82 8.34 27.81
C SER A 103 -4.20 8.19 29.29
N LEU A 104 -4.33 6.96 29.78
CA LEU A 104 -4.61 6.67 31.19
C LEU A 104 -3.47 7.13 32.09
N LEU A 105 -2.23 6.82 31.74
CA LEU A 105 -1.05 7.24 32.49
C LEU A 105 -0.92 8.77 32.52
N LEU A 106 -1.14 9.44 31.39
CA LEU A 106 -1.18 10.90 31.34
C LEU A 106 -2.29 11.48 32.21
N GLY A 107 -3.50 10.90 32.16
CA GLY A 107 -4.63 11.34 32.97
C GLY A 107 -4.37 11.19 34.46
N LEU A 108 -3.85 10.03 34.89
CA LEU A 108 -3.46 9.77 36.28
C LEU A 108 -2.31 10.68 36.73
N GLY A 109 -1.30 10.90 35.88
CA GLY A 109 -0.20 11.82 36.16
C GLY A 109 -0.69 13.26 36.34
N THR A 110 -1.59 13.72 35.47
CA THR A 110 -2.20 15.06 35.56
C THR A 110 -3.03 15.19 36.84
N LEU A 111 -3.87 14.20 37.14
CA LEU A 111 -4.68 14.18 38.36
C LEU A 111 -3.79 14.17 39.61
N TYR A 112 -2.68 13.42 39.59
CA TYR A 112 -1.70 13.39 40.67
C TYR A 112 -1.06 14.77 40.90
N VAL A 113 -0.62 15.45 39.83
CA VAL A 113 -0.04 16.79 39.92
C VAL A 113 -1.07 17.80 40.46
N PHE A 114 -2.30 17.79 39.94
CA PHE A 114 -3.39 18.64 40.44
C PHE A 114 -3.68 18.39 41.93
N LYS A 115 -3.74 17.11 42.34
CA LYS A 115 -3.94 16.75 43.73
C LYS A 115 -2.76 17.16 44.63
N SER A 116 -1.53 17.02 44.15
CA SER A 116 -0.32 17.47 44.85
C SER A 116 -0.30 19.00 45.01
N ALA A 117 -0.81 19.74 44.02
CA ALA A 117 -0.95 21.19 44.08
C ALA A 117 -2.00 21.65 45.11
N LEU A 118 -3.04 20.84 45.37
CA LEU A 118 -4.09 21.09 46.36
C LEU A 118 -3.71 20.70 47.80
N GLY A 119 -2.51 20.15 48.03
CA GLY A 119 -1.98 19.88 49.38
C GLY A 119 -2.53 18.62 50.07
N ILE A 120 -3.27 17.75 49.36
CA ILE A 120 -3.82 16.51 49.92
C ILE A 120 -2.78 15.38 49.80
N ASN A 121 -1.98 15.15 50.84
CA ASN A 121 -1.01 14.06 50.93
C ASN A 121 -1.69 12.74 51.35
N LEU A 122 -1.87 11.80 50.40
CA LEU A 122 -2.36 10.43 50.70
C LEU A 122 -1.25 9.50 51.20
N LEU A 123 0.02 9.87 50.95
CA LEU A 123 1.21 9.17 51.43
C LEU A 123 2.10 10.20 52.14
N PRO A 124 2.03 10.31 53.48
CA PRO A 124 2.73 11.36 54.23
C PRO A 124 4.26 11.29 54.10
N ASN A 125 4.81 10.16 53.66
CA ASN A 125 6.26 9.92 53.52
C ASN A 125 6.72 9.65 52.07
N SER A 126 5.89 9.88 51.06
CA SER A 126 6.29 9.69 49.66
C SER A 126 5.59 10.68 48.73
N SER A 127 6.17 11.86 48.59
CA SER A 127 5.98 12.71 47.41
C SER A 127 7.06 12.32 46.39
N LEU A 128 6.66 12.07 45.14
CA LEU A 128 7.63 11.77 44.06
C LEU A 128 8.43 13.02 43.63
N GLY A 129 8.26 14.17 44.30
CA GLY A 129 8.97 15.42 44.01
C GLY A 129 8.66 16.06 42.64
N LEU A 130 7.76 15.49 41.85
CA LEU A 130 7.43 15.95 40.49
C LEU A 130 6.91 17.39 40.44
N TRP A 131 6.16 17.81 41.46
CA TRP A 131 5.63 19.17 41.55
C TRP A 131 6.72 20.19 41.90
N ASP A 132 7.67 19.80 42.75
CA ASP A 132 8.81 20.64 43.11
C ASP A 132 9.78 20.77 41.93
N TRP A 133 9.93 19.72 41.11
CA TRP A 133 10.66 19.79 39.84
C TRP A 133 10.00 20.73 38.83
N LEU A 134 8.67 20.71 38.72
CA LEU A 134 7.93 21.58 37.80
C LEU A 134 7.93 23.06 38.25
N LYS A 135 8.11 23.32 39.55
CA LYS A 135 8.23 24.65 40.15
C LYS A 135 9.67 25.14 40.28
N ALA A 136 10.66 24.30 40.02
CA ALA A 136 12.05 24.71 40.03
C ALA A 136 12.28 25.71 38.88
N PRO A 137 13.01 26.82 39.13
CA PRO A 137 13.23 27.89 38.14
C PRO A 137 14.04 27.45 36.92
#